data_AF-A0A6L8TXX6-F1
#
_entry.id   AF-A0A6L8TXX6-F1
#
_cell.length_a   1.000
_cell.length_b   1.000
_cell.length_c   1.000
_cell.angle_alpha   90.00
_cell.angle_beta   90.00
_cell.angle_gamma   90.00
#
_symmetry.space_group_name_H-M   'P 1'
#
loop_
_entity.id
_entity.type
_entity.pdbx_description
1 polymer ?
#
loop_
_entity_poly.entity_id
_entity_poly.type
_entity_poly.pdbx_seq_one_letter_code
_entity_poly.pdbx_strand_id
1 'polypeptide(L)'
;MTPEQQRIWDYMTCNALGIGNAKKIREIASSIGVPPRGTNNDDVRNWINRMVVDLCLPIGTCRNGAFIILNDDEREIAAQFVARENRADAVRRNGNYTP
;
A
#
# COMPACT_ATOMS: atom_id res chain seq x y z
N MET A 1 4.82 -5.05 -12.80
CA MET A 1 5.60 -4.43 -11.69
C MET A 1 6.83 -3.76 -12.28
N THR A 2 7.09 -2.50 -11.94
CA THR A 2 8.38 -1.84 -12.23
C THR A 2 9.41 -2.17 -11.14
N PRO A 3 10.72 -1.90 -11.35
CA PRO A 3 11.74 -2.12 -10.31
C PRO A 3 11.45 -1.40 -8.99
N GLU A 4 10.87 -0.19 -9.04
CA GLU A 4 10.48 0.58 -7.85
C GLU A 4 9.29 -0.06 -7.14
N GLN A 5 8.29 -0.52 -7.90
CA GLN A 5 7.16 -1.25 -7.34
C GLN A 5 7.60 -2.57 -6.69
N GLN A 6 8.59 -3.26 -7.27
CA GLN A 6 9.15 -4.47 -6.66
C GLN A 6 9.85 -4.15 -5.34
N ARG A 7 10.69 -3.11 -5.28
CA ARG A 7 11.36 -2.69 -4.04
C ARG A 7 10.36 -2.30 -2.95
N ILE A 8 9.27 -1.62 -3.32
CA ILE A 8 8.18 -1.30 -2.39
C ILE A 8 7.55 -2.58 -1.87
N TRP A 9 7.24 -3.52 -2.76
CA TRP A 9 6.64 -4.80 -2.39
C TRP A 9 7.53 -5.56 -1.41
N ASP A 10 8.81 -5.75 -1.75
CA ASP A 10 9.79 -6.46 -0.91
C ASP A 10 9.95 -5.79 0.46
N TYR A 11 9.94 -4.45 0.50
CA TYR A 11 9.97 -3.72 1.76
C TYR A 11 8.69 -3.97 2.59
N MET A 12 7.52 -3.89 1.96
CA MET A 12 6.24 -4.00 2.65
C MET A 12 5.97 -5.40 3.17
N THR A 13 6.30 -6.45 2.42
CA THR A 13 6.14 -7.85 2.88
C THR A 13 7.06 -8.20 4.05
N CYS A 14 8.20 -7.53 4.19
CA CYS A 14 9.10 -7.70 5.32
C CYS A 14 8.76 -6.82 6.54
N ASN A 15 8.14 -5.65 6.34
CA ASN A 15 8.08 -4.60 7.38
C ASN A 15 6.67 -4.07 7.70
N ALA A 16 5.67 -4.35 6.86
CA ALA A 16 4.35 -3.72 6.92
C ALA A 16 3.20 -4.73 6.87
N LEU A 17 3.40 -5.94 7.41
CA LEU A 17 2.38 -6.98 7.49
C LEU A 17 1.30 -6.62 8.51
N GLY A 18 0.07 -6.43 8.05
CA GLY A 18 -1.08 -6.07 8.86
C GLY A 18 -1.16 -4.58 9.21
N ILE A 19 -2.37 -4.12 9.52
CA ILE A 19 -2.66 -2.69 9.75
C ILE A 19 -1.89 -2.11 10.94
N GLY A 20 -1.58 -2.95 11.94
CA GLY A 20 -0.77 -2.58 13.10
C GLY A 20 0.67 -2.20 12.76
N ASN A 21 1.20 -2.68 11.62
CA ASN A 21 2.57 -2.42 11.17
C ASN A 21 2.63 -1.42 10.00
N ALA A 22 1.55 -0.65 9.76
CA ALA A 22 1.50 0.30 8.67
C ALA A 22 2.69 1.27 8.67
N LYS A 23 3.29 1.46 7.49
CA LYS A 23 4.46 2.32 7.28
C LYS A 23 4.10 3.57 6.52
N LYS A 24 4.59 4.71 7.00
CA LYS A 24 4.36 5.99 6.30
C LYS A 24 5.03 5.96 4.94
N ILE A 25 4.42 6.60 3.95
CA ILE A 25 4.95 6.66 2.57
C ILE A 25 6.38 7.21 2.54
N ARG A 26 6.70 8.19 3.39
CA ARG A 26 8.06 8.73 3.53
C ARG A 26 9.09 7.71 4.04
N GLU A 27 8.67 6.77 4.88
CA GLU A 27 9.54 5.71 5.41
C GLU A 27 9.81 4.67 4.33
N ILE A 28 8.78 4.31 3.56
CA ILE A 28 8.90 3.46 2.37
C ILE A 28 9.81 4.12 1.33
N ALA A 29 9.62 5.42 1.05
CA ALA A 29 10.46 6.16 0.11
C ALA A 29 11.94 6.16 0.53
N SER A 30 12.20 6.42 1.82
CA SER A 30 13.55 6.40 2.37
C SER A 30 14.20 5.01 2.31
N SER A 31 13.45 3.93 2.52
CA SER A 31 13.99 2.57 2.50
C SER A 31 14.36 2.10 1.10
N ILE A 32 13.61 2.52 0.08
CA ILE A 32 13.88 2.16 -1.33
C ILE A 32 14.83 3.15 -2.04
N GLY A 33 15.32 4.16 -1.32
CA GLY A 33 16.27 5.16 -1.83
C GLY A 33 15.68 6.17 -2.80
N VAL A 34 14.38 6.44 -2.72
CA VAL A 34 13.70 7.39 -3.59
C VAL A 34 13.72 8.78 -2.94
N PRO A 35 14.32 9.80 -3.58
CA PRO A 35 14.38 11.14 -3.03
C PRO A 35 12.97 11.73 -2.90
N PRO A 36 12.71 12.56 -1.88
CA PRO A 36 11.40 13.15 -1.70
C PRO A 36 11.04 14.07 -2.87
N ARG A 37 9.92 13.73 -3.51
CA ARG A 37 9.31 14.53 -4.58
C ARG A 37 7.89 14.93 -4.21
N GLY A 38 7.59 16.22 -4.34
CA GLY A 38 6.32 16.79 -3.90
C GLY A 38 6.21 16.92 -2.38
N THR A 39 4.99 17.10 -1.87
CA THR A 39 4.75 17.25 -0.42
C THR A 39 4.73 15.90 0.30
N ASN A 40 4.39 14.81 -0.40
CA ASN A 40 4.08 13.52 0.21
C ASN A 40 4.74 12.30 -0.47
N ASN A 41 5.84 12.48 -1.21
CA ASN A 41 6.45 11.44 -2.05
C ASN A 41 5.44 10.91 -3.09
N ASP A 42 4.99 11.82 -3.95
CA ASP A 42 3.86 11.58 -4.86
C ASP A 42 4.13 10.41 -5.82
N ASP A 43 5.40 10.20 -6.20
CA ASP A 43 5.82 9.05 -7.02
C ASP A 43 5.54 7.71 -6.29
N VAL A 44 5.94 7.59 -5.03
CA VAL A 44 5.72 6.37 -4.22
C VAL A 44 4.24 6.14 -3.99
N ARG A 45 3.47 7.21 -3.72
CA ARG A 45 2.01 7.12 -3.58
C ARG A 45 1.36 6.63 -4.88
N ASN A 46 1.81 7.15 -6.02
CA ASN A 46 1.29 6.73 -7.32
C ASN A 46 1.66 5.27 -7.63
N TRP A 47 2.88 4.84 -7.34
CA TRP A 47 3.30 3.45 -7.51
C TRP A 47 2.47 2.49 -6.67
N ILE A 48 2.25 2.80 -5.38
CA ILE A 48 1.38 2.01 -4.49
C ILE A 48 -0.06 1.98 -5.01
N ASN A 49 -0.58 3.12 -5.46
CA ASN A 49 -1.93 3.17 -6.02
C ASN A 49 -2.08 2.25 -7.25
N ARG A 50 -1.09 2.27 -8.15
CA ARG A 50 -1.07 1.35 -9.31
C ARG A 50 -0.89 -0.10 -8.90
N MET A 51 -0.12 -0.38 -7.85
CA MET A 51 0.01 -1.73 -7.30
C MET A 51 -1.33 -2.26 -6.78
N VAL A 52 -2.14 -1.41 -6.14
CA VAL A 52 -3.49 -1.76 -5.67
C VAL A 52 -4.46 -1.90 -6.84
N VAL A 53 -4.54 -0.92 -7.73
CA VAL A 53 -5.59 -0.85 -8.75
C VAL A 53 -5.29 -1.70 -9.97
N ASP A 54 -4.06 -1.62 -10.50
CA ASP A 54 -3.68 -2.27 -11.76
C ASP A 54 -3.16 -3.70 -11.51
N LEU A 55 -2.36 -3.90 -10.45
CA LEU A 55 -1.71 -5.19 -10.15
C LEU A 55 -2.47 -6.03 -9.12
N CYS A 56 -3.59 -5.51 -8.61
CA CYS A 56 -4.45 -6.19 -7.64
C CYS A 56 -3.71 -6.71 -6.38
N LEU A 57 -2.66 -6.01 -5.92
CA LEU A 57 -1.92 -6.44 -4.74
C LEU A 57 -2.68 -6.16 -3.45
N PRO A 58 -2.55 -7.01 -2.42
CA PRO A 58 -3.26 -6.90 -1.14
C PRO A 58 -2.64 -5.81 -0.26
N ILE A 59 -2.69 -4.56 -0.72
CA ILE A 59 -2.17 -3.39 -0.03
C ILE A 59 -3.34 -2.53 0.44
N GLY A 60 -3.35 -2.23 1.74
CA GLY A 60 -4.26 -1.31 2.38
C GLY A 60 -3.57 0.02 2.67
N THR A 61 -4.39 1.08 2.80
CA THR A 61 -3.92 2.37 3.32
C THR A 61 -4.79 2.81 4.48
N CYS A 62 -4.17 3.48 5.45
CA CYS A 62 -4.84 4.05 6.62
C CYS A 62 -4.15 5.35 7.03
N ARG A 63 -4.62 5.96 8.12
CA ARG A 63 -4.03 7.21 8.66
C ARG A 63 -2.53 7.08 9.00
N ASN A 64 -2.08 5.87 9.34
CA ASN A 64 -0.69 5.60 9.75
C ASN A 64 0.22 5.25 8.56
N GLY A 65 -0.32 5.01 7.36
CA GLY A 65 0.46 4.73 6.17
C GLY A 65 -0.11 3.59 5.33
N ALA A 66 0.77 2.87 4.62
CA ALA A 66 0.42 1.71 3.81
C ALA A 66 0.81 0.41 4.54
N PHE A 67 0.04 -0.65 4.32
CA PHE A 67 0.26 -1.96 4.92
C PHE A 67 -0.18 -3.09 3.99
N ILE A 68 0.27 -4.31 4.26
CA ILE A 68 -0.16 -5.52 3.58
C ILE A 68 -1.38 -6.09 4.33
N ILE A 69 -2.46 -6.32 3.59
CA ILE A 69 -3.73 -6.83 4.12
C ILE A 69 -3.59 -8.32 4.41
N LEU A 70 -3.83 -8.73 5.65
CA LEU A 70 -3.72 -10.13 6.08
C LEU A 70 -5.07 -10.83 6.22
N ASN A 71 -6.15 -10.09 6.45
CA ASN A 71 -7.48 -10.64 6.69
C ASN A 71 -8.60 -9.73 6.16
N ASP A 72 -9.81 -10.26 6.18
CA ASP A 72 -11.00 -9.59 5.63
C ASP A 72 -11.38 -8.32 6.41
N ASP A 73 -11.15 -8.29 7.73
CA ASP A 73 -11.43 -7.12 8.56
C ASP A 73 -10.52 -5.95 8.17
N GLU A 74 -9.22 -6.22 8.02
CA GLU A 74 -8.23 -5.25 7.54
C GLU A 74 -8.55 -4.77 6.12
N ARG A 75 -9.04 -5.67 5.26
CA ARG A 75 -9.45 -5.34 3.90
C ARG A 75 -10.62 -4.38 3.89
N GLU A 76 -11.63 -4.63 4.72
CA GLU A 76 -12.80 -3.75 4.80
C GLU A 76 -12.46 -2.39 5.42
N ILE A 77 -11.59 -2.36 6.44
CA ILE A 77 -11.07 -1.09 6.99
C ILE A 77 -10.34 -0.28 5.91
N ALA A 78 -9.45 -0.93 5.15
CA ALA A 78 -8.74 -0.28 4.05
C ALA A 78 -9.70 0.22 2.95
N ALA A 79 -10.72 -0.58 2.60
CA ALA A 79 -11.71 -0.22 1.60
C ALA A 79 -12.53 1.00 2.04
N GLN A 80 -12.98 1.05 3.31
CA GLN A 80 -13.69 2.19 3.88
C GLN A 80 -12.85 3.46 3.91
N PHE A 81 -11.54 3.33 4.19
CA PHE A 81 -10.62 4.46 4.19
C PHE A 81 -10.53 5.14 2.81
N VAL A 82 -10.57 4.35 1.73
CA VAL A 82 -10.50 4.83 0.34
C VAL A 82 -11.87 4.98 -0.34
N ALA A 83 -12.98 4.76 0.39
CA ALA A 83 -14.33 4.74 -0.16
C ALA A 83 -14.77 6.08 -0.77
N ARG A 84 -14.21 7.20 -0.31
CA ARG A 84 -14.47 8.53 -0.89
C ARG A 84 -13.94 8.69 -2.32
N GLU A 85 -13.10 7.78 -2.79
CA GLU A 85 -12.38 7.92 -4.05
C GLU A 85 -12.70 6.80 -5.07
N ASN A 86 -13.83 6.09 -4.95
CA ASN A 86 -14.23 4.94 -5.79
C ASN A 86 -13.21 3.77 -5.80
N ARG A 87 -12.23 3.75 -4.87
CA ARG A 87 -11.18 2.73 -4.80
C ARG A 87 -11.51 1.56 -3.87
N ALA A 88 -12.62 1.64 -3.14
CA ALA A 88 -13.03 0.61 -2.19
C ALA A 88 -13.16 -0.76 -2.86
N ASP A 89 -13.73 -0.81 -4.06
CA ASP A 89 -13.96 -2.07 -4.77
C ASP A 89 -12.66 -2.72 -5.25
N ALA A 90 -11.66 -1.91 -5.62
CA ALA A 90 -10.33 -2.43 -5.94
C ALA A 90 -9.72 -3.12 -4.72
N VAL A 91 -9.74 -2.45 -3.55
CA VAL A 91 -9.22 -3.04 -2.31
C VAL A 91 -9.94 -4.33 -1.93
N ARG A 92 -11.27 -4.37 -2.03
CA ARG A 92 -12.07 -5.58 -1.72
C ARG A 92 -11.76 -6.75 -2.64
N ARG A 93 -11.41 -6.49 -3.90
CA ARG A 93 -11.09 -7.53 -4.90
C ARG A 93 -9.70 -8.13 -4.72
N ASN A 94 -8.75 -7.40 -4.11
CA ASN A 94 -7.34 -7.80 -4.08
C ASN A 94 -7.01 -8.97 -3.14
N GLY A 95 -8.01 -9.48 -2.41
CA GLY A 95 -7.84 -10.62 -1.50
C GLY A 95 -6.91 -10.32 -0.32
N ASN A 96 -6.47 -11.38 0.34
CA ASN A 96 -5.55 -11.31 1.48
C ASN A 96 -4.18 -11.82 1.06
N TYR A 97 -3.14 -11.26 1.66
CA TYR A 97 -1.79 -11.73 1.45
C TYR A 97 -1.62 -13.16 2.00
N THR A 98 -1.07 -14.04 1.16
CA THR A 98 -0.65 -15.39 1.52
C THR A 98 0.86 -15.46 1.29
N PRO A 99 1.67 -15.87 2.28
CA PRO A 99 3.14 -15.93 2.17
C PRO A 99 3.66 -16.84 1.07
#